data_AF-A0A5D0XA60-F1
#
_entry.id   AF-A0A5D0XA60-F1
#
_cell.length_a   1.000
_cell.length_b   1.000
_cell.length_c   1.000
_cell.angle_alpha   90.00
_cell.angle_beta   90.00
_cell.angle_gamma   90.00
#
_symmetry.space_group_name_H-M   'P 1'
#
loop_
_entity.id
_entity.type
_entity.pdbx_description
1 polymer ?
#
loop_
_entity_poly.entity_id
_entity_poly.type
_entity_poly.pdbx_seq_one_letter_code
_entity_poly.pdbx_strand_id
1 'polypeptide(L)' 'MKRSTTIQELGGAKVVADALRSRGVPVAEVTVRSWSLSGRTIPAKYWLHIADIARTQGLELSLEALAKDAAA' A
#
# COMPACT_ATOMS: atom_id res chain seq x y z
N MET A 1 -14.12 -12.34 -4.47
CA MET A 1 -13.65 -11.13 -3.75
C MET A 1 -12.13 -11.05 -3.91
N LYS A 2 -11.62 -10.13 -4.74
CA LYS A 2 -10.17 -9.91 -4.86
C LYS A 2 -9.68 -9.24 -3.56
N ARG A 3 -8.66 -9.81 -2.94
CA ARG A 3 -7.90 -9.12 -1.87
C ARG A 3 -7.01 -8.10 -2.58
N SER A 4 -6.87 -6.88 -2.05
CA SER A 4 -5.87 -5.94 -2.56
C SER A 4 -4.49 -6.57 -2.33
N THR A 5 -3.88 -7.09 -3.41
CA THR A 5 -2.63 -7.88 -3.36
C THR A 5 -1.41 -7.00 -3.17
N THR A 6 -1.53 -5.68 -3.41
CA THR A 6 -0.43 -4.72 -3.36
C THR A 6 0.35 -4.76 -2.06
N ILE A 7 -0.32 -4.77 -0.90
CA ILE A 7 0.39 -4.82 0.39
C ILE A 7 1.13 -6.15 0.59
N GLN A 8 0.61 -7.26 0.05
CA GLN A 8 1.28 -8.56 0.12
C GLN A 8 2.49 -8.60 -0.83
N GLU A 9 2.34 -8.07 -2.04
CA GLU A 9 3.40 -7.95 -3.05
C GLU A 9 4.56 -7.08 -2.55
N LEU A 10 4.28 -6.06 -1.74
CA LEU A 10 5.28 -5.17 -1.13
C LEU A 10 5.98 -5.75 0.12
N GLY A 11 5.77 -7.04 0.42
CA GLY A 11 6.38 -7.73 1.57
C GLY A 11 5.54 -7.72 2.84
N GLY A 12 4.27 -7.31 2.76
CA GLY A 12 3.31 -7.35 3.86
C GLY A 12 3.21 -6.07 4.68
N ALA A 13 2.23 -6.04 5.58
CA ALA A 13 1.84 -4.85 6.33
C ALA A 13 2.98 -4.28 7.20
N LYS A 14 3.77 -5.14 7.83
CA LYS A 14 4.92 -4.74 8.65
C LYS A 14 5.96 -3.99 7.82
N VAL A 15 6.38 -4.57 6.70
CA VAL A 15 7.41 -4.00 5.80
C VAL A 15 6.96 -2.63 5.28
N VAL A 16 5.71 -2.54 4.82
CA VAL A 16 5.13 -1.28 4.33
C VAL A 16 5.01 -0.25 5.45
N ALA A 17 4.57 -0.63 6.65
CA ALA A 17 4.47 0.30 7.78
C ALA A 17 5.84 0.81 8.24
N ASP A 18 6.85 -0.05 8.29
CA ASP A 18 8.23 0.34 8.63
C ASP A 18 8.81 1.27 7.55
N ALA A 19 8.53 1.00 6.26
CA ALA A 19 8.96 1.83 5.13
C ALA A 19 8.24 3.20 5.06
N LEU A 20 6.98 3.28 5.51
CA LEU A 20 6.25 4.55 5.65
C LEU A 20 6.80 5.36 6.82
N ARG A 21 7.08 4.71 7.96
CA ARG A 21 7.66 5.37 9.13
C ARG A 21 9.06 5.92 8.85
N SER A 22 9.90 5.20 8.10
CA SER A 22 11.23 5.70 7.72
C SER A 22 11.16 6.93 6.80
N ARG A 23 10.04 7.14 6.12
CA ARG A 23 9.74 8.33 5.29
C ARG A 23 9.03 9.45 6.06
N GLY A 24 8.94 9.36 7.39
CA GLY A 24 8.27 10.35 8.22
C GLY A 24 6.74 10.28 8.18
N VAL A 25 6.17 9.18 7.69
CA VAL A 25 4.71 8.96 7.67
C VAL A 25 4.33 8.04 8.83
N PRO A 26 3.88 8.58 9.99
CA PRO A 26 3.53 7.77 11.14
C PRO A 26 2.25 6.98 10.84
N VAL A 27 2.40 5.66 10.72
CA VAL A 27 1.28 4.74 10.51
C VAL A 27 1.49 3.48 11.34
N ALA A 28 0.43 3.03 12.00
CA ALA A 28 0.43 1.77 12.72
C ALA A 28 0.38 0.60 11.73
N GLU A 29 1.06 -0.50 12.05
CA GLU A 29 1.02 -1.72 11.23
C GLU A 29 -0.41 -2.24 11.02
N VAL A 30 -1.25 -2.18 12.06
CA VAL A 30 -2.66 -2.59 11.99
C VAL A 30 -3.46 -1.78 10.96
N THR A 31 -3.12 -0.49 10.79
CA THR A 31 -3.74 0.36 9.77
C THR A 31 -3.35 -0.12 8.37
N VAL A 32 -2.08 -0.43 8.14
CA VAL A 32 -1.62 -0.96 6.85
C VAL A 32 -2.23 -2.32 6.56
N ARG A 33 -2.31 -3.21 7.57
CA ARG A 33 -2.97 -4.51 7.47
C ARG A 33 -4.44 -4.39 7.09
N SER A 34 -5.11 -3.34 7.56
CA SER A 34 -6.52 -3.09 7.24
C SER A 34 -6.76 -2.83 5.75
N TRP A 35 -5.75 -2.33 5.01
CA TRP A 35 -5.85 -2.07 3.57
C TRP A 35 -5.83 -3.36 2.74
N SER A 36 -5.38 -4.48 3.31
CA SER A 36 -5.43 -5.80 2.66
C SER A 36 -6.75 -6.55 2.91
N LEU A 37 -7.64 -5.99 3.73
CA LEU A 37 -8.94 -6.58 4.01
C LEU A 37 -9.89 -6.38 2.82
N SER A 38 -10.80 -7.32 2.62
CA SER A 38 -11.74 -7.21 1.51
C SER A 38 -12.67 -5.99 1.66
N GLY A 39 -12.90 -5.26 0.57
CA GLY A 39 -13.67 -4.02 0.58
C GLY A 39 -12.95 -2.83 1.21
N ARG A 40 -11.65 -2.97 1.52
CA ARG A 40 -10.78 -1.87 1.93
C ARG A 40 -9.72 -1.64 0.87
N THR A 41 -9.34 -0.37 0.74
CA THR A 41 -8.39 0.10 -0.26
C THR A 41 -7.37 0.99 0.44
N ILE A 42 -6.21 1.17 -0.20
CA ILE A 42 -5.17 2.08 0.29
C ILE A 42 -5.69 3.51 0.13
N PRO A 43 -5.76 4.33 1.20
CA PRO A 43 -6.20 5.72 1.07
C PRO A 43 -5.29 6.55 0.15
N ALA A 44 -5.88 7.43 -0.66
CA ALA A 44 -5.17 8.19 -1.70
C ALA A 44 -3.96 8.98 -1.20
N LYS A 45 -4.01 9.50 0.03
CA LYS A 45 -2.88 10.21 0.66
C LYS A 45 -1.60 9.37 0.80
N TYR A 46 -1.68 8.04 0.71
CA TYR A 46 -0.53 7.15 0.80
C TYR A 46 -0.03 6.68 -0.57
N TRP A 47 -0.76 6.92 -1.67
CA TRP A 47 -0.43 6.31 -2.97
C TRP A 47 0.96 6.65 -3.48
N LEU A 48 1.39 7.92 -3.37
CA LEU A 48 2.74 8.31 -3.78
C LEU A 48 3.82 7.59 -2.98
N HIS A 49 3.62 7.42 -1.67
CA HIS A 49 4.56 6.69 -0.82
C HIS A 49 4.59 5.19 -1.15
N ILE A 50 3.43 4.60 -1.43
CA ILE A 50 3.31 3.19 -1.80
C ILE A 50 3.94 2.91 -3.16
N ALA A 51 3.74 3.80 -4.14
CA ALA A 51 4.40 3.73 -5.44
C ALA A 51 5.93 3.89 -5.32
N ASP A 52 6.40 4.81 -4.46
CA ASP A 52 7.83 4.95 -4.19
C ASP A 52 8.43 3.71 -3.51
N ILE A 53 7.73 3.13 -2.52
CA ILE A 53 8.13 1.86 -1.89
C ILE A 53 8.24 0.75 -2.93
N ALA A 54 7.22 0.60 -3.79
CA ALA A 54 7.24 -0.36 -4.90
C ALA A 54 8.46 -0.16 -5.80
N ARG A 55 8.72 1.09 -6.22
CA ARG A 55 9.87 1.46 -7.05
C ARG A 55 11.20 1.11 -6.39
N THR A 56 11.36 1.35 -5.09
CA THR A 56 12.59 0.96 -4.36
C THR A 56 12.80 -0.54 -4.29
N GLN A 57 11.74 -1.33 -4.47
CA GLN A 57 11.78 -2.80 -4.53
C GLN A 57 11.87 -3.32 -5.98
N GLY A 58 12.00 -2.45 -6.99
CA GLY A 58 12.01 -2.82 -8.40
C GLY A 58 10.64 -3.22 -8.95
N LEU A 59 9.56 -2.90 -8.23
CA LEU A 59 8.18 -3.16 -8.65
C LEU A 59 7.60 -1.89 -9.30
N GLU A 60 6.85 -2.09 -10.38
CA GLU A 60 6.16 -0.99 -11.06
C GLU A 60 4.70 -0.93 -10.61
N LEU A 61 4.36 0.10 -9.83
CA LEU A 61 3.01 0.32 -9.32
C LEU A 61 2.54 1.73 -9.73
N SER A 62 1.61 1.78 -10.68
CA SER A 62 1.07 3.05 -11.16
C SER A 62 -0.05 3.57 -10.26
N LEU A 63 -0.19 4.89 -10.19
CA LEU A 63 -1.30 5.54 -9.50
C LEU A 63 -2.65 5.20 -10.15
N GLU A 64 -2.66 4.96 -11.45
CA GLU A 64 -3.86 4.51 -12.18
C GLU A 64 -4.31 3.12 -11.72
N ALA A 65 -3.38 2.20 -11.45
CA ALA A 65 -3.71 0.90 -10.91
C ALA A 65 -4.32 1.00 -9.50
N LEU A 66 -3.74 1.85 -8.65
CA LEU A 66 -4.28 2.13 -7.31
C LEU A 66 -5.67 2.78 -7.36
N ALA A 67 -5.89 3.70 -8.31
CA ALA A 67 -7.19 4.34 -8.50
C ALA A 67 -8.27 3.35 -8.98
N LYS A 68 -7.91 2.42 -9.89
CA LYS A 68 -8.81 1.35 -10.35
C LYS A 68 -9.18 0.39 -9.21
N ASP A 69 -8.23 0.03 -8.35
CA ASP A 69 -8.49 -0.81 -7.16
C ASP A 69 -9.40 -0.07 -6.16
N ALA A 70 -9.22 1.25 -6.02
CA ALA A 70 -10.03 2.07 -5.12
C ALA A 70 -11.47 2.29 -5.59
N ALA A 71 -11.75 2.17 -6.89
CA ALA A 71 -13.06 2.38 -7.51
C ALA A 71 -13.89 1.09 -7.69
N ALA A 72 -13.30 -0.07 -7.40
CA ALA A 72 -13.92 -1.40 -7.55
C ALA A 72 -14.66 -1.85 -6.28
#